data_AF-A0A074MJ29-F1
#
_entry.id   AF-A0A074MJ29-F1
#
_cell.length_a   1.000
_cell.length_b   1.000
_cell.length_c   1.000
_cell.angle_alpha   90.00
_cell.angle_beta   90.00
_cell.angle_gamma   90.00
#
_symmetry.space_group_name_H-M   'P 1'
#
loop_
_entity.id
_entity.type
_entity.pdbx_description
1 polymer ?
#
loop_
_entity_poly.entity_id
_entity_poly.type
_entity_poly.pdbx_seq_one_letter_code
_entity_poly.pdbx_strand_id
1 'polypeptide(L)'
;MSSRKQRHDREGIFAGNTASRAIIDIGSNTVRLVIYGGSMRAPTVLLNEKVTARLGSAMADTGRLADDSIDLAMRALKRFVLLLDDLEIADVECVATAAVREAENGGEFVEALQALGLAPRVISGEEEGRLSAMGVAGAFPGASGIVADLGGGSLELVKLEGDETHDAASLALGTLRLPDFRSDDAVGGGSKDVRSDMRKALEKALRKSGWGEDSFARSEGAERTLYLVGGTWRAMAVFAMQEQGHPLSDPHGFELERDQAEALAGSLAALGPEDLRPRERISSMRAEKLPDAAVLLLALIGRLAPERLVFSSWGLREGLLYDRLEPHGKAQDPLLAGISVFATQRGAPPPLAARVAAWTVDAAPARNHGSERLRLAATMLALASMQIEPNIRLPQAVDWALHKRWIAIDGKGRAMMAAAIAANGNRTDLPQEVHDLVSDEAIVEAQVWGFAIRLARRLGARSRRSLQVSRLLVDKDVLVLRLAESHADLFGVPNEKDMKLLANAKGLDWRVDIVADDALRNDG
;
A
#
# COMPACT_ATOMS: atom_id res chain seq x y z
N MET A 1 26.94 -8.32 -15.61
CA MET A 1 25.48 -8.13 -15.49
C MET A 1 24.90 -6.90 -16.23
N SER A 2 25.66 -6.14 -17.04
CA SER A 2 25.25 -4.78 -17.50
C SER A 2 24.65 -4.64 -18.91
N SER A 3 24.80 -5.60 -19.84
CA SER A 3 24.29 -5.44 -21.22
C SER A 3 22.91 -6.06 -21.45
N ARG A 4 22.57 -7.13 -20.72
CA ARG A 4 21.28 -7.84 -20.86
C ARG A 4 20.11 -7.08 -20.24
N LYS A 5 20.30 -6.45 -19.07
CA LYS A 5 19.25 -5.65 -18.41
C LYS A 5 18.81 -4.45 -19.25
N GLN A 6 19.74 -3.90 -20.04
CA GLN A 6 19.46 -2.82 -21.00
C GLN A 6 18.62 -3.27 -22.21
N ARG A 7 18.54 -4.58 -22.49
CA ARG A 7 17.82 -5.10 -23.67
C ARG A 7 16.30 -5.17 -23.43
N HIS A 8 15.87 -5.61 -22.25
CA HIS A 8 14.44 -5.63 -21.87
C HIS A 8 13.82 -4.23 -21.80
N ASP A 9 14.54 -3.25 -21.24
CA ASP A 9 14.09 -1.84 -21.24
C ASP A 9 14.02 -1.26 -22.67
N ARG A 10 14.83 -1.77 -23.62
CA ARG A 10 14.81 -1.34 -25.03
C ARG A 10 13.66 -1.94 -25.84
N GLU A 11 13.19 -3.13 -25.49
CA GLU A 11 12.08 -3.81 -26.18
C GLU A 11 10.70 -3.34 -25.68
N GLY A 12 10.64 -2.54 -24.59
CA GLY A 12 9.45 -1.80 -24.19
C GLY A 12 8.31 -2.64 -23.61
N ILE A 13 8.58 -3.90 -23.23
CA ILE A 13 7.56 -4.87 -22.77
C ILE A 13 6.80 -4.36 -21.54
N PHE A 14 7.48 -3.70 -20.60
CA PHE A 14 6.87 -3.04 -19.45
C PHE A 14 7.39 -1.59 -19.35
N ALA A 15 6.51 -0.62 -19.54
CA ALA A 15 6.86 0.80 -19.62
C ALA A 15 7.75 1.27 -18.45
N GLY A 16 9.06 1.41 -18.71
CA GLY A 16 10.05 1.89 -17.75
C GLY A 16 10.23 1.01 -16.50
N ASN A 17 9.80 -0.25 -16.54
CA ASN A 17 9.97 -1.22 -15.48
C ASN A 17 10.67 -2.46 -16.02
N THR A 18 11.66 -2.97 -15.29
CA THR A 18 12.19 -4.31 -15.55
C THR A 18 11.36 -5.32 -14.78
N ALA A 19 10.72 -6.26 -15.49
CA ALA A 19 10.16 -7.45 -14.87
C ALA A 19 11.33 -8.26 -14.31
N SER A 20 11.43 -8.30 -12.99
CA SER A 20 12.64 -8.82 -12.34
C SER A 20 12.35 -10.00 -11.43
N ARG A 21 11.10 -10.13 -10.98
CA ARG A 21 10.68 -11.10 -9.96
C ARG A 21 9.26 -11.56 -10.19
N ALA A 22 8.99 -12.79 -9.82
CA ALA A 22 7.64 -13.33 -9.80
C ALA A 22 7.35 -14.12 -8.53
N ILE A 23 6.10 -14.08 -8.11
CA ILE A 23 5.57 -14.94 -7.05
C ILE A 23 4.45 -15.78 -7.62
N ILE A 24 4.54 -17.09 -7.41
CA ILE A 24 3.46 -18.05 -7.62
C ILE A 24 2.94 -18.45 -6.24
N ASP A 25 1.69 -18.11 -5.96
CA ASP A 25 0.99 -18.42 -4.71
C ASP A 25 -0.11 -19.45 -4.99
N ILE A 26 0.02 -20.63 -4.40
CA ILE A 26 -0.89 -21.77 -4.54
C ILE A 26 -1.68 -21.92 -3.23
N GLY A 27 -2.78 -21.20 -3.15
CA GLY A 27 -3.69 -21.25 -2.00
C GLY A 27 -4.85 -22.23 -2.17
N SER A 28 -5.60 -22.47 -1.09
CA SER A 28 -6.75 -23.40 -1.09
C SER A 28 -7.84 -23.05 -2.10
N ASN A 29 -8.03 -21.77 -2.41
CA ASN A 29 -9.09 -21.37 -3.36
C ASN A 29 -8.54 -21.00 -4.74
N THR A 30 -7.34 -20.43 -4.79
CA THR A 30 -6.81 -19.76 -5.99
C THR A 30 -5.33 -20.01 -6.16
N VAL A 31 -4.92 -20.17 -7.41
CA VAL A 31 -3.52 -20.17 -7.84
C VAL A 31 -3.24 -18.85 -8.54
N ARG A 32 -2.12 -18.20 -8.24
CA ARG A 32 -1.86 -16.83 -8.68
C ARG A 32 -0.42 -16.61 -9.07
N LEU A 33 -0.21 -15.99 -10.23
CA LEU A 33 1.07 -15.45 -10.67
C LEU A 33 1.04 -13.93 -10.54
N VAL A 34 2.06 -13.37 -9.90
CA VAL A 34 2.31 -11.94 -9.90
C VAL A 34 3.73 -11.67 -10.36
N ILE A 35 3.87 -10.81 -11.35
CA ILE A 35 5.17 -10.33 -11.81
C ILE A 35 5.35 -8.91 -11.28
N TYR A 36 6.50 -8.69 -10.65
CA TYR A 36 6.86 -7.43 -10.03
C TYR A 36 8.05 -6.75 -10.74
N GLY A 37 8.00 -5.42 -10.74
CA GLY A 37 9.08 -4.53 -11.15
C GLY A 37 9.23 -3.36 -10.19
N GLY A 38 9.90 -2.31 -10.65
CA GLY A 38 10.16 -1.11 -9.84
C GLY A 38 11.15 -1.36 -8.70
N SER A 39 10.94 -0.69 -7.57
CA SER A 39 11.82 -0.80 -6.40
C SER A 39 11.55 -2.08 -5.63
N MET A 40 12.60 -2.69 -5.07
CA MET A 40 12.48 -3.81 -4.14
C MET A 40 11.67 -3.43 -2.88
N ARG A 41 11.83 -2.18 -2.40
CA ARG A 41 11.15 -1.68 -1.19
C ARG A 41 9.66 -1.38 -1.43
N ALA A 42 9.32 -0.97 -2.65
CA ALA A 42 7.98 -0.56 -3.06
C ALA A 42 7.67 -1.18 -4.43
N PRO A 43 7.38 -2.49 -4.47
CA PRO A 43 7.24 -3.24 -5.71
C PRO A 43 6.02 -2.78 -6.51
N THR A 44 6.18 -2.71 -7.83
CA THR A 44 5.09 -2.41 -8.77
C THR A 44 4.62 -3.71 -9.40
N VAL A 45 3.31 -3.96 -9.35
CA VAL A 45 2.70 -5.10 -10.04
C VAL A 45 2.65 -4.81 -11.54
N LEU A 46 3.32 -5.65 -12.33
CA LEU A 46 3.34 -5.57 -13.80
C LEU A 46 2.36 -6.54 -14.45
N LEU A 47 2.24 -7.74 -13.89
CA LEU A 47 1.24 -8.74 -14.27
C LEU A 47 0.62 -9.34 -13.01
N ASN A 48 -0.66 -9.66 -13.08
CA ASN A 48 -1.40 -10.27 -11.98
C ASN A 48 -2.45 -11.23 -12.53
N GLU A 49 -2.07 -12.48 -12.72
CA GLU A 49 -2.95 -13.53 -13.24
C GLU A 49 -3.45 -14.41 -12.09
N LYS A 50 -4.76 -14.60 -11.99
CA LYS A 50 -5.42 -15.33 -10.89
C LYS A 50 -6.38 -16.37 -11.47
N VAL A 51 -6.23 -17.61 -11.04
CA VAL A 51 -7.11 -18.73 -11.41
C VAL A 51 -7.78 -19.29 -10.17
N THR A 52 -9.10 -19.45 -10.20
CA THR A 52 -9.87 -20.04 -9.10
C THR A 52 -9.91 -21.56 -9.26
N ALA A 53 -8.90 -22.26 -8.74
CA ALA A 53 -8.77 -23.71 -8.85
C ALA A 53 -9.52 -24.50 -7.77
N ARG A 54 -9.88 -23.86 -6.65
CA ARG A 54 -10.59 -24.46 -5.51
C ARG A 54 -9.95 -25.75 -4.97
N LEU A 55 -8.62 -25.84 -4.95
CA LEU A 55 -7.85 -27.00 -4.45
C LEU A 55 -8.33 -27.52 -3.08
N GLY A 56 -8.82 -26.64 -2.21
CA GLY A 56 -9.31 -26.96 -0.88
C GLY A 56 -10.79 -27.35 -0.79
N SER A 57 -11.56 -27.44 -1.88
CA SER A 57 -13.01 -27.63 -1.80
C SER A 57 -13.43 -29.01 -1.30
N ALA A 58 -12.66 -30.05 -1.59
CA ALA A 58 -12.96 -31.43 -1.18
C ALA A 58 -12.19 -31.87 0.09
N MET A 59 -11.43 -30.95 0.69
CA MET A 59 -10.53 -31.26 1.80
C MET A 59 -11.28 -31.71 3.06
N ALA A 60 -12.42 -31.07 3.36
CA ALA A 60 -13.22 -31.41 4.53
C ALA A 60 -13.82 -32.82 4.46
N ASP A 61 -14.21 -33.26 3.26
CA ASP A 61 -14.92 -34.53 3.05
C ASP A 61 -13.97 -35.71 2.81
N THR A 62 -12.87 -35.47 2.06
CA THR A 62 -12.02 -36.55 1.54
C THR A 62 -10.59 -36.53 2.07
N GLY A 63 -10.13 -35.40 2.65
CA GLY A 63 -8.71 -35.20 3.00
C GLY A 63 -7.77 -35.17 1.77
N ARG A 64 -8.30 -35.07 0.56
CA ARG A 64 -7.55 -35.13 -0.70
C ARG A 64 -7.86 -33.92 -1.58
N LEU A 65 -6.90 -33.56 -2.44
CA LEU A 65 -7.12 -32.65 -3.55
C LEU A 65 -7.94 -33.37 -4.63
N ALA A 66 -9.04 -32.78 -5.07
CA ALA A 66 -9.87 -33.34 -6.14
C ALA A 66 -9.15 -33.27 -7.50
N ASP A 67 -9.27 -34.31 -8.31
CA ASP A 67 -8.60 -34.42 -9.61
C ASP A 67 -8.93 -33.25 -10.54
N ASP A 68 -10.21 -32.86 -10.63
CA ASP A 68 -10.65 -31.69 -11.43
C ASP A 68 -9.99 -30.38 -10.98
N SER A 69 -9.76 -30.22 -9.66
CA SER A 69 -9.09 -29.04 -9.10
C SER A 69 -7.59 -29.06 -9.38
N ILE A 70 -6.95 -30.24 -9.30
CA ILE A 70 -5.55 -30.43 -9.69
C ILE A 70 -5.38 -30.10 -11.17
N ASP A 71 -6.24 -30.63 -12.04
CA ASP A 71 -6.21 -30.39 -13.48
C ASP A 71 -6.29 -28.90 -13.81
N LEU A 72 -7.21 -28.18 -13.17
CA LEU A 72 -7.38 -26.74 -13.37
C LEU A 72 -6.15 -25.96 -12.86
N ALA A 73 -5.60 -26.33 -11.71
CA ALA A 73 -4.37 -25.73 -11.18
C ALA A 73 -3.17 -25.98 -12.11
N MET A 74 -2.99 -27.22 -12.58
CA MET A 74 -1.89 -27.60 -13.46
C MET A 74 -1.95 -26.90 -14.82
N ARG A 75 -3.15 -26.68 -15.38
CA ARG A 75 -3.32 -25.87 -16.60
C ARG A 75 -2.83 -24.44 -16.38
N ALA A 76 -3.19 -23.82 -15.26
CA ALA A 76 -2.73 -22.48 -14.91
C ALA A 76 -1.20 -22.42 -14.71
N LEU A 77 -0.65 -23.36 -13.96
CA LEU A 77 0.78 -23.41 -13.64
C LEU A 77 1.66 -23.65 -14.87
N LYS A 78 1.25 -24.55 -15.78
CA LYS A 78 1.92 -24.73 -17.09
C LYS A 78 1.97 -23.43 -17.88
N ARG A 79 0.87 -22.68 -17.91
CA ARG A 79 0.82 -21.36 -18.54
C ARG A 79 1.74 -20.36 -17.84
N PHE A 80 1.78 -20.36 -16.51
CA PHE A 80 2.66 -19.46 -15.75
C PHE A 80 4.14 -19.71 -16.04
N VAL A 81 4.56 -20.98 -16.13
CA VAL A 81 5.94 -21.35 -16.49
C VAL A 81 6.29 -20.82 -17.88
N LEU A 82 5.42 -20.98 -18.87
CA LEU A 82 5.65 -20.44 -20.22
C LEU A 82 5.78 -18.91 -20.22
N LEU A 83 4.92 -18.20 -19.47
CA LEU A 83 5.01 -16.75 -19.34
C LEU A 83 6.32 -16.30 -18.68
N LEU A 84 6.80 -17.03 -17.68
CA LEU A 84 8.06 -16.71 -17.00
C LEU A 84 9.27 -16.95 -17.90
N ASP A 85 9.25 -18.00 -18.72
CA ASP A 85 10.29 -18.31 -19.71
C ASP A 85 10.32 -17.25 -20.83
N ASP A 86 9.17 -16.93 -21.42
CA ASP A 86 9.04 -15.90 -22.47
C ASP A 86 9.51 -14.52 -21.99
N LEU A 87 9.33 -14.22 -20.70
CA LEU A 87 9.76 -12.96 -20.08
C LEU A 87 11.17 -13.04 -19.46
N GLU A 88 11.87 -14.17 -19.59
CA GLU A 88 13.20 -14.44 -19.02
C GLU A 88 13.29 -14.16 -17.50
N ILE A 89 12.22 -14.41 -16.75
CA ILE A 89 12.17 -14.15 -15.30
C ILE A 89 12.70 -15.36 -14.56
N ALA A 90 13.93 -15.24 -14.04
CA ALA A 90 14.59 -16.31 -13.30
C ALA A 90 14.36 -16.25 -11.77
N ASP A 91 14.10 -15.07 -11.20
CA ASP A 91 13.81 -14.93 -9.76
C ASP A 91 12.32 -15.19 -9.51
N VAL A 92 11.99 -16.47 -9.33
CA VAL A 92 10.63 -16.96 -9.13
C VAL A 92 10.54 -17.62 -7.77
N GLU A 93 9.60 -17.16 -6.97
CA GLU A 93 9.28 -17.76 -5.68
C GLU A 93 7.91 -18.43 -5.76
N CYS A 94 7.87 -19.75 -5.56
CA CYS A 94 6.65 -20.53 -5.61
C CYS A 94 6.33 -21.06 -4.20
N VAL A 95 5.16 -20.72 -3.67
CA VAL A 95 4.70 -21.16 -2.36
C VAL A 95 3.35 -21.87 -2.47
N ALA A 96 3.16 -22.90 -1.65
CA ALA A 96 1.91 -23.64 -1.51
C ALA A 96 1.48 -23.68 -0.04
N THR A 97 0.20 -23.47 0.21
CA THR A 97 -0.33 -23.27 1.57
C THR A 97 -1.23 -24.42 2.03
N ALA A 98 -2.18 -24.14 2.92
CA ALA A 98 -2.96 -25.12 3.69
C ALA A 98 -3.50 -26.31 2.90
N ALA A 99 -4.09 -26.09 1.72
CA ALA A 99 -4.70 -27.20 0.96
C ALA A 99 -3.66 -28.25 0.50
N VAL A 100 -2.50 -27.81 0.00
CA VAL A 100 -1.46 -28.73 -0.48
C VAL A 100 -0.74 -29.39 0.70
N ARG A 101 -0.52 -28.65 1.79
CA ARG A 101 0.11 -29.15 3.02
C ARG A 101 -0.70 -30.25 3.71
N GLU A 102 -2.02 -30.10 3.75
CA GLU A 102 -2.91 -30.99 4.50
C GLU A 102 -3.41 -32.20 3.70
N ALA A 103 -3.31 -32.15 2.37
CA ALA A 103 -3.82 -33.20 1.51
C ALA A 103 -2.94 -34.46 1.52
N GLU A 104 -3.59 -35.63 1.57
CA GLU A 104 -2.91 -36.93 1.47
C GLU A 104 -2.11 -37.06 0.16
N ASN A 105 -2.67 -36.59 -0.95
CA ASN A 105 -2.02 -36.53 -2.28
C ASN A 105 -1.29 -35.21 -2.55
N GLY A 106 -1.01 -34.40 -1.53
CA GLY A 106 -0.29 -33.13 -1.67
C GLY A 106 1.15 -33.32 -2.17
N GLY A 107 1.82 -34.40 -1.74
CA GLY A 107 3.18 -34.74 -2.19
C GLY A 107 3.25 -35.01 -3.70
N GLU A 108 2.30 -35.80 -4.23
CA GLU A 108 2.21 -36.10 -5.67
C GLU A 108 2.01 -34.81 -6.48
N PHE A 109 1.18 -33.89 -5.97
CA PHE A 109 1.00 -32.59 -6.60
C PHE A 109 2.30 -31.77 -6.62
N VAL A 110 3.05 -31.74 -5.52
CA VAL A 110 4.36 -31.06 -5.42
C VAL A 110 5.38 -31.63 -6.41
N GLU A 111 5.46 -32.96 -6.54
CA GLU A 111 6.33 -33.62 -7.52
C GLU A 111 5.97 -33.21 -8.96
N ALA A 112 4.67 -33.13 -9.26
CA ALA A 112 4.20 -32.68 -10.57
C ALA A 112 4.60 -31.22 -10.87
N LEU A 113 4.62 -30.34 -9.86
CA LEU A 113 5.12 -28.96 -10.02
C LEU A 113 6.63 -28.91 -10.25
N GLN A 114 7.40 -29.75 -9.56
CA GLN A 114 8.84 -29.86 -9.75
C GLN A 114 9.18 -30.33 -11.17
N ALA A 115 8.39 -31.26 -11.72
CA ALA A 115 8.52 -31.69 -13.11
C ALA A 115 8.23 -30.57 -14.13
N LEU A 116 7.51 -29.51 -13.75
CA LEU A 116 7.32 -28.30 -14.57
C LEU A 116 8.48 -27.30 -14.45
N GLY A 117 9.51 -27.60 -13.65
CA GLY A 117 10.63 -26.69 -13.39
C GLY A 117 10.38 -25.66 -12.30
N LEU A 118 9.30 -25.79 -11.52
CA LEU A 118 9.05 -24.95 -10.35
C LEU A 118 9.75 -25.53 -9.12
N ALA A 119 10.09 -24.67 -8.16
CA ALA A 119 10.60 -25.05 -6.85
C ALA A 119 9.59 -24.66 -5.75
N PRO A 120 8.45 -25.37 -5.62
CA PRO A 120 7.41 -25.03 -4.65
C PRO A 120 7.89 -25.26 -3.21
N ARG A 121 7.73 -24.25 -2.35
CA ARG A 121 7.84 -24.36 -0.90
C ARG A 121 6.46 -24.58 -0.30
N VAL A 122 6.23 -25.74 0.31
CA VAL A 122 5.03 -25.98 1.12
C VAL A 122 5.28 -25.36 2.50
N ILE A 123 4.63 -24.24 2.77
CA ILE A 123 4.87 -23.46 4.01
C ILE A 123 3.93 -23.90 5.13
N SER A 124 4.42 -23.84 6.37
CA SER A 124 3.57 -24.04 7.55
C SER A 124 2.58 -22.88 7.69
N GLY A 125 1.49 -23.07 8.45
CA GLY A 125 0.55 -21.97 8.69
C GLY A 125 1.20 -20.83 9.50
N GLU A 126 2.11 -21.17 10.42
CA GLU A 126 2.88 -20.17 11.18
C GLU A 126 3.83 -19.38 10.28
N GLU A 127 4.49 -20.05 9.33
CA GLU A 127 5.35 -19.40 8.34
C GLU A 127 4.54 -18.50 7.39
N GLU A 128 3.38 -18.96 6.92
CA GLU A 128 2.43 -18.15 6.13
C GLU A 128 2.03 -16.90 6.89
N GLY A 129 1.63 -17.04 8.15
CA GLY A 129 1.31 -15.93 9.03
C GLY A 129 2.48 -14.96 9.19
N ARG A 130 3.68 -15.47 9.48
CA ARG A 130 4.89 -14.67 9.67
C ARG A 130 5.21 -13.84 8.43
N LEU A 131 5.13 -14.46 7.25
CA LEU A 131 5.36 -13.77 5.98
C LEU A 131 4.27 -12.74 5.72
N SER A 132 2.99 -13.04 5.98
CA SER A 132 1.93 -12.04 5.89
C SER A 132 2.15 -10.85 6.83
N ALA A 133 2.67 -11.09 8.03
CA ALA A 133 3.07 -10.03 8.96
C ALA A 133 4.27 -9.21 8.45
N MET A 134 5.24 -9.83 7.77
CA MET A 134 6.29 -9.09 7.04
C MET A 134 5.71 -8.21 5.93
N GLY A 135 4.60 -8.61 5.31
CA GLY A 135 3.85 -7.76 4.39
C GLY A 135 3.28 -6.51 5.07
N VAL A 136 2.79 -6.63 6.30
CA VAL A 136 2.35 -5.49 7.12
C VAL A 136 3.54 -4.62 7.52
N ALA A 137 4.63 -5.19 8.03
CA ALA A 137 5.86 -4.45 8.38
C ALA A 137 6.39 -3.62 7.19
N GLY A 138 6.42 -4.25 6.00
CA GLY A 138 6.80 -3.58 4.78
C GLY A 138 5.86 -2.46 4.38
N ALA A 139 4.56 -2.57 4.65
CA ALA A 139 3.58 -1.57 4.27
C ALA A 139 3.43 -0.41 5.27
N PHE A 140 3.68 -0.70 6.55
CA PHE A 140 3.48 0.19 7.68
C PHE A 140 4.76 0.22 8.53
N PRO A 141 5.74 1.08 8.19
CA PRO A 141 6.99 1.17 8.94
C PRO A 141 6.75 1.44 10.43
N GLY A 142 7.33 0.62 11.30
CA GLY A 142 7.14 0.72 12.75
C GLY A 142 5.81 0.16 13.26
N ALA A 143 5.07 -0.61 12.45
CA ALA A 143 3.85 -1.28 12.88
C ALA A 143 4.07 -2.12 14.14
N SER A 144 3.16 -2.01 15.09
CA SER A 144 3.17 -2.80 16.32
C SER A 144 1.75 -3.24 16.64
N GLY A 145 1.55 -4.55 16.86
CA GLY A 145 0.23 -5.10 17.10
C GLY A 145 0.09 -6.57 16.70
N ILE A 146 -1.13 -6.96 16.37
CA ILE A 146 -1.45 -8.32 15.92
C ILE A 146 -1.87 -8.26 14.45
N VAL A 147 -1.32 -9.14 13.62
CA VAL A 147 -1.71 -9.35 12.23
C VAL A 147 -2.67 -10.53 12.17
N ALA A 148 -3.83 -10.32 11.55
CA ALA A 148 -4.85 -11.34 11.31
C ALA A 148 -5.05 -11.52 9.80
N ASP A 149 -4.46 -12.56 9.21
CA ASP A 149 -4.63 -12.90 7.80
C ASP A 149 -5.73 -13.94 7.61
N LEU A 150 -6.83 -13.53 6.96
CA LEU A 150 -7.95 -14.42 6.69
C LEU A 150 -7.88 -15.01 5.28
N GLY A 151 -7.47 -16.27 5.23
CA GLY A 151 -7.40 -17.10 4.04
C GLY A 151 -8.68 -17.86 3.70
N GLY A 152 -8.52 -18.82 2.79
CA GLY A 152 -9.55 -19.80 2.44
C GLY A 152 -9.68 -20.90 3.48
N GLY A 153 -8.54 -21.51 3.85
CA GLY A 153 -8.49 -22.64 4.77
C GLY A 153 -8.28 -22.26 6.24
N SER A 154 -7.53 -21.19 6.50
CA SER A 154 -7.11 -20.80 7.84
C SER A 154 -7.23 -19.29 8.11
N LEU A 155 -7.07 -18.95 9.38
CA LEU A 155 -6.82 -17.62 9.91
C LEU A 155 -5.47 -17.65 10.63
N GLU A 156 -4.53 -16.84 10.19
CA GLU A 156 -3.24 -16.68 10.84
C GLU A 156 -3.27 -15.50 11.79
N LEU A 157 -2.77 -15.68 13.02
CA LEU A 157 -2.56 -14.63 14.01
C LEU A 157 -1.07 -14.53 14.32
N VAL A 158 -0.50 -13.34 14.18
CA VAL A 158 0.93 -13.11 14.40
C VAL A 158 1.15 -11.81 15.15
N LYS A 159 2.01 -11.85 16.17
CA LYS A 159 2.44 -10.66 16.88
C LYS A 159 3.59 -10.00 16.09
N LEU A 160 3.43 -8.71 15.80
CA LEU A 160 4.37 -7.91 15.03
C LEU A 160 4.87 -6.73 15.86
N GLU A 161 6.17 -6.51 15.88
CA GLU A 161 6.83 -5.34 16.48
C GLU A 161 7.91 -4.82 15.51
N GLY A 162 7.60 -3.76 14.77
CA GLY A 162 8.47 -3.21 13.72
C GLY A 162 8.69 -4.20 12.58
N ASP A 163 9.92 -4.67 12.41
CA ASP A 163 10.32 -5.68 11.44
C ASP A 163 10.45 -7.09 12.06
N GLU A 164 10.09 -7.24 13.33
CA GLU A 164 10.20 -8.51 14.06
C GLU A 164 8.82 -9.14 14.26
N THR A 165 8.76 -10.46 14.03
CA THR A 165 7.59 -11.29 14.32
C THR A 165 7.88 -12.20 15.48
N HIS A 166 6.90 -12.36 16.37
CA HIS A 166 6.99 -13.24 17.53
C HIS A 166 6.00 -14.40 17.37
N ASP A 167 5.21 -14.66 18.42
CA ASP A 167 4.18 -15.69 18.45
C ASP A 167 3.34 -15.70 17.18
N ALA A 168 3.14 -16.90 16.63
CA ALA A 168 2.35 -17.14 15.46
C ALA A 168 1.42 -18.33 15.72
N ALA A 169 0.19 -18.26 15.22
CA ALA A 169 -0.72 -19.39 15.20
C ALA A 169 -1.49 -19.41 13.89
N SER A 170 -1.76 -20.61 13.38
CA SER A 170 -2.70 -20.83 12.27
C SER A 170 -3.90 -21.61 12.78
N LEU A 171 -5.07 -21.00 12.63
CA LEU A 171 -6.32 -21.52 13.13
C LEU A 171 -7.16 -22.00 11.95
N ALA A 172 -7.87 -23.11 12.11
CA ALA A 172 -8.81 -23.66 11.13
C ALA A 172 -10.11 -22.82 10.99
N LEU A 173 -9.98 -21.49 10.87
CA LEU A 173 -11.05 -20.50 10.83
C LEU A 173 -11.09 -19.75 9.48
N GLY A 174 -10.58 -20.37 8.41
CA GLY A 174 -10.62 -19.78 7.08
C GLY A 174 -12.04 -19.67 6.53
N THR A 175 -12.24 -18.80 5.54
CA THR A 175 -13.59 -18.50 4.99
C THR A 175 -14.35 -19.71 4.44
N LEU A 176 -13.68 -20.80 4.07
CA LEU A 176 -14.33 -22.03 3.60
C LEU A 176 -14.79 -22.92 4.76
N ARG A 177 -14.27 -22.72 5.98
CA ARG A 177 -14.59 -23.48 7.19
C ARG A 177 -15.58 -22.77 8.10
N LEU A 178 -15.73 -21.44 7.96
CA LEU A 178 -16.67 -20.65 8.77
C LEU A 178 -18.12 -21.15 8.74
N PRO A 179 -18.68 -21.64 7.61
CA PRO A 179 -20.04 -22.17 7.59
C PRO A 179 -20.28 -23.34 8.57
N ASP A 180 -19.25 -24.13 8.89
CA ASP A 180 -19.36 -25.27 9.82
C ASP A 180 -19.64 -24.82 11.26
N PHE A 181 -19.33 -23.56 11.58
CA PHE A 181 -19.59 -22.96 12.89
C PHE A 181 -21.04 -22.47 13.04
N ARG A 182 -21.89 -22.58 12.00
CA ARG A 182 -23.31 -22.20 12.06
C ARG A 182 -24.21 -23.22 12.77
N SER A 183 -23.72 -24.43 13.07
CA SER A 183 -24.57 -25.54 13.53
C SER A 183 -24.85 -25.55 15.04
N ASP A 184 -26.02 -26.08 15.41
CA ASP A 184 -26.43 -26.29 16.82
C ASP A 184 -25.48 -27.25 17.57
N ASP A 185 -24.89 -28.22 16.84
CA ASP A 185 -23.94 -29.20 17.38
C ASP A 185 -22.61 -28.56 17.80
N ALA A 186 -22.21 -27.45 17.17
CA ALA A 186 -20.98 -26.73 17.52
C ALA A 186 -21.05 -26.05 18.90
N VAL A 187 -22.27 -25.75 19.39
CA VAL A 187 -22.50 -24.94 20.61
C VAL A 187 -23.07 -25.77 21.77
N GLY A 188 -23.50 -27.01 21.54
CA GLY A 188 -23.96 -27.91 22.61
C GLY A 188 -25.28 -27.49 23.23
N GLY A 189 -26.23 -27.03 22.40
CA GLY A 189 -27.56 -26.56 22.80
C GLY A 189 -27.97 -25.34 21.97
N GLY A 190 -28.81 -25.56 20.95
CA GLY A 190 -29.17 -24.54 19.96
C GLY A 190 -29.95 -23.35 20.52
N SER A 191 -29.50 -22.14 20.18
CA SER A 191 -30.27 -20.90 20.29
C SER A 191 -31.17 -20.74 19.05
N LYS A 192 -32.17 -19.85 19.11
CA LYS A 192 -32.95 -19.46 17.92
C LYS A 192 -32.16 -18.58 16.93
N ASP A 193 -31.00 -18.04 17.34
CA ASP A 193 -30.15 -17.16 16.52
C ASP A 193 -28.81 -17.82 16.17
N VAL A 194 -28.72 -18.32 14.93
CA VAL A 194 -27.55 -18.96 14.32
C VAL A 194 -26.28 -18.12 14.42
N ARG A 195 -26.38 -16.78 14.34
CA ARG A 195 -25.19 -15.91 14.40
C ARG A 195 -24.60 -15.84 15.81
N SER A 196 -25.47 -15.79 16.82
CA SER A 196 -25.05 -15.79 18.22
C SER A 196 -24.30 -17.08 18.57
N ASP A 197 -24.79 -18.20 18.05
CA ASP A 197 -24.17 -19.52 18.23
C ASP A 197 -22.83 -19.63 17.51
N MET A 198 -22.78 -19.21 16.25
CA MET A 198 -21.53 -19.12 15.50
C MET A 198 -20.49 -18.26 16.23
N ARG A 199 -20.89 -17.08 16.73
CA ARG A 199 -19.99 -16.21 17.49
C ARG A 199 -19.41 -16.92 18.72
N LYS A 200 -20.24 -17.60 19.53
CA LYS A 200 -19.78 -18.34 20.71
C LYS A 200 -18.82 -19.47 20.35
N ALA A 201 -19.10 -20.20 19.26
CA ALA A 201 -18.23 -21.27 18.78
C ALA A 201 -16.85 -20.74 18.37
N LEU A 202 -16.83 -19.60 17.66
CA LEU A 202 -15.61 -18.92 17.25
C LEU A 202 -14.83 -18.35 18.44
N GLU A 203 -15.50 -17.71 19.40
CA GLU A 203 -14.89 -17.24 20.65
C GLU A 203 -14.26 -18.38 21.46
N LYS A 204 -14.91 -19.56 21.48
CA LYS A 204 -14.36 -20.78 22.08
C LYS A 204 -13.11 -21.28 21.34
N ALA A 205 -13.12 -21.26 20.01
CA ALA A 205 -11.97 -21.65 19.19
C ALA A 205 -10.78 -20.70 19.42
N LEU A 206 -11.03 -19.38 19.43
CA LEU A 206 -10.02 -18.36 19.72
C LEU A 206 -9.50 -18.44 21.16
N ARG A 207 -10.35 -18.74 22.15
CA ARG A 207 -9.89 -18.95 23.53
C ARG A 207 -8.92 -20.12 23.64
N LYS A 208 -9.15 -21.21 22.91
CA LYS A 208 -8.28 -22.40 22.90
C LYS A 208 -6.91 -22.14 22.27
N SER A 209 -6.78 -21.15 21.39
CA SER A 209 -5.49 -20.84 20.77
C SER A 209 -4.53 -20.07 21.70
N GLY A 210 -5.01 -19.61 22.86
CA GLY A 210 -4.22 -18.80 23.80
C GLY A 210 -4.15 -17.31 23.44
N TRP A 211 -4.60 -16.91 22.24
CA TRP A 211 -4.59 -15.51 21.81
C TRP A 211 -5.64 -14.68 22.50
N GLY A 212 -5.25 -13.52 23.03
CA GLY A 212 -6.08 -12.65 23.84
C GLY A 212 -5.61 -11.20 23.89
N GLU A 213 -6.27 -10.42 24.74
CA GLU A 213 -5.87 -9.03 25.04
C GLU A 213 -4.41 -8.91 25.51
N ASP A 214 -3.93 -9.90 26.24
CA ASP A 214 -2.57 -10.01 26.73
C ASP A 214 -1.53 -10.41 25.66
N SER A 215 -1.97 -10.76 24.44
CA SER A 215 -1.09 -11.04 23.30
C SER A 215 -0.52 -9.77 22.64
N PHE A 216 -1.08 -8.60 22.94
CA PHE A 216 -0.50 -7.34 22.50
C PHE A 216 0.83 -7.04 23.21
N ALA A 217 1.72 -6.34 22.52
CA ALA A 217 2.97 -5.87 23.12
C ALA A 217 2.66 -4.98 24.34
N ARG A 218 3.39 -5.17 25.44
CA ARG A 218 3.23 -4.38 26.68
C ARG A 218 4.02 -3.07 26.66
N SER A 219 4.31 -2.52 25.49
CA SER A 219 4.98 -1.23 25.37
C SER A 219 4.04 -0.12 25.87
N GLU A 220 4.46 0.61 26.91
CA GLU A 220 3.71 1.74 27.44
C GLU A 220 3.38 2.75 26.33
N GLY A 221 2.09 3.06 26.15
CA GLY A 221 1.61 4.03 25.16
C GLY A 221 1.44 3.50 23.73
N ALA A 222 1.73 2.23 23.45
CA ALA A 222 1.41 1.64 22.15
C ALA A 222 -0.08 1.26 22.07
N GLU A 223 -0.77 1.81 21.09
CA GLU A 223 -2.17 1.50 20.81
C GLU A 223 -2.31 0.06 20.31
N ARG A 224 -3.29 -0.67 20.84
CA ARG A 224 -3.56 -2.07 20.46
C ARG A 224 -4.15 -2.15 19.06
N THR A 225 -3.29 -2.29 18.07
CA THR A 225 -3.69 -2.29 16.66
C THR A 225 -3.83 -3.72 16.10
N LEU A 226 -5.00 -4.04 15.53
CA LEU A 226 -5.24 -5.27 14.78
C LEU A 226 -5.14 -5.00 13.28
N TYR A 227 -4.09 -5.51 12.64
CA TYR A 227 -3.90 -5.42 11.20
C TYR A 227 -4.64 -6.54 10.48
N LEU A 228 -5.62 -6.18 9.66
CA LEU A 228 -6.46 -7.12 8.92
C LEU A 228 -5.89 -7.35 7.51
N VAL A 229 -5.43 -8.57 7.25
CA VAL A 229 -4.86 -9.01 5.96
C VAL A 229 -5.80 -10.01 5.26
N GLY A 230 -5.81 -9.97 3.94
CA GLY A 230 -6.57 -10.94 3.15
C GLY A 230 -7.71 -10.29 2.37
N GLY A 231 -8.24 -11.04 1.40
CA GLY A 231 -9.21 -10.47 0.46
C GLY A 231 -10.62 -10.29 1.00
N THR A 232 -11.00 -10.97 2.10
CA THR A 232 -12.31 -10.78 2.73
C THR A 232 -12.32 -9.51 3.55
N TRP A 233 -11.29 -9.29 4.36
CA TRP A 233 -11.11 -8.04 5.11
C TRP A 233 -11.03 -6.82 4.20
N ARG A 234 -10.35 -6.92 3.06
CA ARG A 234 -10.38 -5.83 2.06
C ARG A 234 -11.77 -5.53 1.49
N ALA A 235 -12.59 -6.57 1.26
CA ALA A 235 -13.96 -6.35 0.78
C ALA A 235 -14.83 -5.69 1.87
N MET A 236 -14.61 -6.04 3.13
CA MET A 236 -15.23 -5.39 4.28
C MET A 236 -14.81 -3.92 4.41
N ALA A 237 -13.53 -3.59 4.23
CA ALA A 237 -13.06 -2.21 4.18
C ALA A 237 -13.72 -1.42 3.04
N VAL A 238 -13.79 -2.00 1.84
CA VAL A 238 -14.49 -1.37 0.69
C VAL A 238 -15.95 -1.08 1.02
N PHE A 239 -16.65 -2.04 1.64
CA PHE A 239 -18.03 -1.82 2.10
C PHE A 239 -18.11 -0.67 3.10
N ALA A 240 -17.26 -0.65 4.12
CA ALA A 240 -17.23 0.40 5.14
C ALA A 240 -16.98 1.78 4.54
N MET A 241 -16.00 1.88 3.63
CA MET A 241 -15.68 3.12 2.92
C MET A 241 -16.86 3.61 2.09
N GLN A 242 -17.63 2.71 1.45
CA GLN A 242 -18.84 3.07 0.70
C GLN A 242 -19.95 3.59 1.63
N GLU A 243 -20.20 2.93 2.76
CA GLU A 243 -21.22 3.36 3.73
C GLU A 243 -20.89 4.73 4.35
N GLN A 244 -19.60 5.02 4.54
CA GLN A 244 -19.13 6.29 5.09
C GLN A 244 -18.99 7.40 4.04
N GLY A 245 -19.18 7.10 2.75
CA GLY A 245 -18.87 8.05 1.67
C GLY A 245 -17.41 8.49 1.67
N HIS A 246 -16.49 7.59 2.04
CA HIS A 246 -15.08 7.91 2.25
C HIS A 246 -14.43 8.45 0.95
N PRO A 247 -13.66 9.56 1.02
CA PRO A 247 -13.15 10.24 -0.18
C PRO A 247 -12.10 9.46 -0.97
N LEU A 248 -11.40 8.53 -0.31
CA LEU A 248 -10.48 7.59 -0.96
C LEU A 248 -11.15 6.27 -1.28
N SER A 249 -10.66 5.57 -2.30
CA SER A 249 -11.20 4.30 -2.77
C SER A 249 -10.28 3.09 -2.52
N ASP A 250 -9.01 3.29 -2.16
CA ASP A 250 -8.09 2.18 -1.85
C ASP A 250 -8.25 1.77 -0.39
N PRO A 251 -8.62 0.51 -0.07
CA PRO A 251 -8.78 0.06 1.32
C PRO A 251 -7.46 -0.11 2.08
N HIS A 252 -6.31 0.10 1.43
CA HIS A 252 -5.02 -0.01 2.11
C HIS A 252 -4.78 1.15 3.08
N GLY A 253 -4.54 0.81 4.35
CA GLY A 253 -4.35 1.80 5.41
C GLY A 253 -5.66 2.47 5.83
N PHE A 254 -6.81 1.94 5.42
CA PHE A 254 -8.08 2.33 6.01
C PHE A 254 -8.12 1.86 7.46
N GLU A 255 -8.56 2.73 8.36
CA GLU A 255 -8.54 2.50 9.80
C GLU A 255 -9.95 2.64 10.38
N LEU A 256 -10.25 1.86 11.42
CA LEU A 256 -11.47 1.98 12.20
C LEU A 256 -11.12 1.87 13.69
N GLU A 257 -11.73 2.73 14.48
CA GLU A 257 -11.78 2.54 15.93
C GLU A 257 -12.60 1.29 16.28
N ARG A 258 -12.38 0.72 17.47
CA ARG A 258 -13.06 -0.52 17.90
C ARG A 258 -14.57 -0.45 17.71
N ASP A 259 -15.21 0.61 18.21
CA ASP A 259 -16.66 0.78 18.20
C ASP A 259 -17.22 0.85 16.77
N GLN A 260 -16.52 1.55 15.88
CA GLN A 260 -16.84 1.62 14.45
C GLN A 260 -16.70 0.24 13.79
N ALA A 261 -15.64 -0.50 14.11
CA ALA A 261 -15.43 -1.85 13.60
C ALA A 261 -16.48 -2.84 14.11
N GLU A 262 -16.89 -2.75 15.38
CA GLU A 262 -17.98 -3.55 15.94
C GLU A 262 -19.32 -3.25 15.26
N ALA A 263 -19.65 -1.98 15.07
CA ALA A 263 -20.87 -1.56 14.38
C ALA A 263 -20.90 -2.05 12.93
N LEU A 264 -19.78 -1.92 12.21
CA LEU A 264 -19.62 -2.42 10.84
C LEU A 264 -19.76 -3.95 10.77
N ALA A 265 -19.10 -4.67 11.67
CA ALA A 265 -19.15 -6.13 11.67
C ALA A 265 -20.56 -6.62 12.03
N GLY A 266 -21.24 -5.95 12.97
CA GLY A 266 -22.63 -6.21 13.32
C GLY A 266 -23.59 -6.00 12.14
N SER A 267 -23.44 -4.90 11.40
CA SER A 267 -24.27 -4.61 10.24
C SER A 267 -24.03 -5.62 9.11
N LEU A 268 -22.76 -5.89 8.77
CA LEU A 268 -22.41 -6.88 7.74
C LEU A 268 -22.86 -8.30 8.07
N ALA A 269 -22.80 -8.70 9.35
CA ALA A 269 -23.27 -10.01 9.80
C ALA A 269 -24.79 -10.17 9.66
N ALA A 270 -25.54 -9.07 9.63
CA ALA A 270 -26.99 -9.08 9.45
C ALA A 270 -27.43 -9.12 7.98
N LEU A 271 -26.54 -8.84 7.03
CA LEU A 271 -26.83 -8.82 5.60
C LEU A 271 -26.73 -10.22 4.97
N GLY A 272 -27.50 -10.43 3.91
CA GLY A 272 -27.40 -11.60 3.04
C GLY A 272 -26.51 -11.36 1.81
N PRO A 273 -26.14 -12.42 1.07
CA PRO A 273 -25.38 -12.29 -0.17
C PRO A 273 -26.07 -11.40 -1.22
N GLU A 274 -27.40 -11.40 -1.29
CA GLU A 274 -28.17 -10.59 -2.25
C GLU A 274 -28.06 -9.08 -1.97
N ASP A 275 -27.87 -8.67 -0.72
CA ASP A 275 -27.67 -7.26 -0.36
C ASP A 275 -26.28 -6.76 -0.76
N LEU A 276 -25.31 -7.68 -0.84
CA LEU A 276 -23.90 -7.39 -1.07
C LEU A 276 -23.48 -7.50 -2.54
N ARG A 277 -24.14 -8.37 -3.34
CA ARG A 277 -23.83 -8.54 -4.78
C ARG A 277 -23.96 -7.26 -5.62
N PRO A 278 -24.92 -6.35 -5.38
CA PRO A 278 -25.03 -5.10 -6.14
C PRO A 278 -23.94 -4.07 -5.81
N ARG A 279 -23.20 -4.25 -4.70
CA ARG A 279 -22.19 -3.30 -4.25
C ARG A 279 -20.98 -3.34 -5.18
N GLU A 280 -20.58 -2.17 -5.68
CA GLU A 280 -19.41 -2.07 -6.55
C GLU A 280 -18.16 -2.62 -5.85
N ARG A 281 -17.29 -3.30 -6.61
CA ARG A 281 -16.02 -3.87 -6.13
C ARG A 281 -16.15 -4.97 -5.06
N ILE A 282 -17.36 -5.44 -4.76
CA ILE A 282 -17.61 -6.67 -3.99
C ILE A 282 -18.01 -7.78 -4.96
N SER A 283 -17.12 -8.73 -5.23
CA SER A 283 -17.44 -9.88 -6.09
C SER A 283 -18.47 -10.81 -5.46
N SER A 284 -19.24 -11.56 -6.24
CA SER A 284 -20.23 -12.54 -5.73
C SER A 284 -19.64 -13.54 -4.72
N MET A 285 -18.43 -14.04 -4.99
CA MET A 285 -17.72 -14.93 -4.06
C MET A 285 -17.42 -14.27 -2.70
N ARG A 286 -17.22 -12.94 -2.66
CA ARG A 286 -17.01 -12.20 -1.40
C ARG A 286 -18.32 -11.89 -0.71
N ALA A 287 -19.37 -11.55 -1.47
CA ALA A 287 -20.73 -11.37 -0.95
C ALA A 287 -21.20 -12.62 -0.16
N GLU A 288 -20.87 -13.82 -0.63
CA GLU A 288 -21.19 -15.07 0.07
C GLU A 288 -20.44 -15.27 1.40
N LYS A 289 -19.22 -14.74 1.51
CA LYS A 289 -18.30 -14.99 2.63
C LYS A 289 -18.32 -13.91 3.69
N LEU A 290 -18.74 -12.69 3.33
CA LEU A 290 -18.65 -11.51 4.18
C LEU A 290 -19.48 -11.62 5.47
N PRO A 291 -20.73 -12.12 5.48
CA PRO A 291 -21.53 -12.20 6.71
C PRO A 291 -20.87 -13.06 7.78
N ASP A 292 -20.41 -14.25 7.41
CA ASP A 292 -19.70 -15.17 8.33
C ASP A 292 -18.37 -14.59 8.82
N ALA A 293 -17.62 -13.96 7.91
CA ALA A 293 -16.37 -13.30 8.28
C ALA A 293 -16.60 -12.10 9.23
N ALA A 294 -17.74 -11.41 9.11
CA ALA A 294 -18.11 -10.36 10.03
C ALA A 294 -18.40 -10.90 11.44
N VAL A 295 -19.04 -12.08 11.55
CA VAL A 295 -19.18 -12.78 12.85
C VAL A 295 -17.83 -13.18 13.43
N LEU A 296 -16.90 -13.66 12.60
CA LEU A 296 -15.51 -13.92 13.03
C LEU A 296 -14.82 -12.64 13.52
N LEU A 297 -15.01 -11.50 12.85
CA LEU A 297 -14.43 -10.24 13.28
C LEU A 297 -14.98 -9.80 14.66
N LEU A 298 -16.29 -9.95 14.90
CA LEU A 298 -16.89 -9.69 16.22
C LEU A 298 -16.27 -10.57 17.32
N ALA A 299 -16.00 -11.85 17.02
CA ALA A 299 -15.33 -12.75 17.95
C ALA A 299 -13.86 -12.35 18.20
N LEU A 300 -13.14 -11.93 17.17
CA LEU A 300 -11.77 -11.42 17.28
C LEU A 300 -11.71 -10.14 18.12
N ILE A 301 -12.59 -9.17 17.84
CA ILE A 301 -12.65 -7.91 18.61
C ILE A 301 -12.96 -8.22 20.08
N GLY A 302 -13.95 -9.07 20.35
CA GLY A 302 -14.31 -9.45 21.72
C GLY A 302 -13.19 -10.18 22.47
N ARG A 303 -12.35 -10.98 21.78
CA ARG A 303 -11.29 -11.76 22.42
C ARG A 303 -9.98 -11.00 22.59
N LEU A 304 -9.58 -10.25 21.57
CA LEU A 304 -8.32 -9.51 21.52
C LEU A 304 -8.46 -8.12 22.12
N ALA A 305 -9.65 -7.52 22.10
CA ALA A 305 -9.85 -6.14 22.53
C ALA A 305 -8.83 -5.17 21.89
N PRO A 306 -8.78 -5.06 20.53
CA PRO A 306 -7.97 -4.04 19.86
C PRO A 306 -8.59 -2.65 20.07
N GLU A 307 -7.78 -1.61 20.18
CA GLU A 307 -8.27 -0.22 20.17
C GLU A 307 -8.59 0.24 18.76
N ARG A 308 -7.78 -0.20 17.80
CA ARG A 308 -7.87 0.19 16.40
C ARG A 308 -7.67 -0.99 15.46
N LEU A 309 -8.32 -0.96 14.30
CA LEU A 309 -8.16 -1.92 13.23
C LEU A 309 -7.63 -1.22 11.98
N VAL A 310 -6.65 -1.84 11.32
CA VAL A 310 -6.02 -1.29 10.10
C VAL A 310 -6.07 -2.32 8.99
N PHE A 311 -6.64 -1.96 7.84
CA PHE A 311 -6.75 -2.87 6.70
C PHE A 311 -5.50 -2.83 5.81
N SER A 312 -4.90 -4.00 5.58
CA SER A 312 -3.72 -4.12 4.72
C SER A 312 -4.09 -4.72 3.36
N SER A 313 -3.58 -4.11 2.29
CA SER A 313 -3.59 -4.72 0.96
C SER A 313 -2.34 -5.53 0.64
N TRP A 314 -1.32 -5.45 1.50
CA TRP A 314 -0.14 -6.30 1.47
C TRP A 314 -0.37 -7.50 2.40
N GLY A 315 0.02 -8.67 1.95
CA GLY A 315 -0.02 -9.90 2.74
C GLY A 315 1.12 -10.82 2.33
N LEU A 316 0.90 -12.13 2.31
CA LEU A 316 1.90 -13.17 2.03
C LEU A 316 2.87 -12.81 0.90
N ARG A 317 2.36 -12.44 -0.28
CA ARG A 317 3.19 -12.20 -1.47
C ARG A 317 4.12 -11.00 -1.29
N GLU A 318 3.58 -9.88 -0.82
CA GLU A 318 4.40 -8.70 -0.54
C GLU A 318 5.35 -8.95 0.65
N GLY A 319 4.94 -9.81 1.59
CA GLY A 319 5.76 -10.31 2.68
C GLY A 319 6.97 -11.13 2.25
N LEU A 320 6.80 -12.06 1.30
CA LEU A 320 7.91 -12.80 0.68
C LEU A 320 8.94 -11.86 0.06
N LEU A 321 8.48 -10.80 -0.62
CA LEU A 321 9.38 -9.80 -1.20
C LEU A 321 10.11 -8.98 -0.12
N TYR A 322 9.40 -8.59 0.94
CA TYR A 322 9.94 -7.76 2.01
C TYR A 322 10.93 -8.53 2.91
N ASP A 323 10.61 -9.78 3.24
CA ASP A 323 11.43 -10.66 4.09
C ASP A 323 12.82 -10.88 3.48
N ARG A 324 12.90 -10.99 2.14
CA ARG A 324 14.14 -11.14 1.36
C ARG A 324 14.95 -9.85 1.19
N LEU A 325 14.47 -8.70 1.67
CA LEU A 325 15.24 -7.47 1.59
C LEU A 325 16.42 -7.48 2.56
N GLU A 326 17.59 -7.09 2.08
CA GLU A 326 18.72 -6.73 2.91
C GLU A 326 18.36 -5.58 3.88
N PRO A 327 19.07 -5.41 5.01
CA PRO A 327 18.77 -4.36 5.99
C PRO A 327 18.70 -2.95 5.39
N HIS A 328 19.62 -2.63 4.47
CA HIS A 328 19.60 -1.33 3.76
C HIS A 328 18.36 -1.17 2.87
N GLY A 329 17.79 -2.27 2.40
CA GLY A 329 16.58 -2.33 1.60
C GLY A 329 15.36 -2.04 2.47
N LYS A 330 15.24 -2.72 3.62
CA LYS A 330 14.16 -2.50 4.61
C LYS A 330 14.14 -1.06 5.14
N ALA A 331 15.33 -0.50 5.41
CA ALA A 331 15.50 0.87 5.91
C ALA A 331 15.10 1.98 4.92
N GLN A 332 14.87 1.68 3.64
CA GLN A 332 14.39 2.69 2.69
C GLN A 332 12.97 3.12 3.01
N ASP A 333 12.68 4.41 2.82
CA ASP A 333 11.33 4.93 2.91
C ASP A 333 10.46 4.38 1.76
N PRO A 334 9.39 3.62 2.04
CA PRO A 334 8.57 3.02 0.98
C PRO A 334 7.82 4.03 0.12
N LEU A 335 7.40 5.16 0.67
CA LEU A 335 6.71 6.20 -0.11
C LEU A 335 7.66 6.80 -1.13
N LEU A 336 8.85 7.22 -0.68
CA LEU A 336 9.85 7.82 -1.55
C LEU A 336 10.40 6.80 -2.56
N ALA A 337 10.55 5.53 -2.17
CA ALA A 337 10.96 4.46 -3.08
C ALA A 337 9.93 4.25 -4.19
N GLY A 338 8.63 4.20 -3.86
CA GLY A 338 7.55 4.01 -4.82
C GLY A 338 7.38 5.22 -5.75
N ILE A 339 7.34 6.43 -5.18
CA ILE A 339 7.20 7.68 -5.95
C ILE A 339 8.42 7.92 -6.84
N SER A 340 9.64 7.61 -6.37
CA SER A 340 10.86 7.80 -7.18
C SER A 340 10.81 7.02 -8.48
N VAL A 341 10.38 5.75 -8.46
CA VAL A 341 10.24 4.93 -9.68
C VAL A 341 9.20 5.55 -10.61
N PHE A 342 8.03 5.87 -10.07
CA PHE A 342 6.91 6.43 -10.84
C PHE A 342 7.23 7.79 -11.48
N ALA A 343 7.91 8.67 -10.73
CA ALA A 343 8.30 10.00 -11.16
C ALA A 343 9.48 9.97 -12.15
N THR A 344 10.43 9.05 -11.98
CA THR A 344 11.56 8.87 -12.92
C THR A 344 11.07 8.50 -14.32
N GLN A 345 10.09 7.60 -14.41
CA GLN A 345 9.43 7.25 -15.69
C GLN A 345 8.76 8.44 -16.38
N ARG A 346 8.54 9.54 -15.65
CA ARG A 346 7.93 10.80 -16.10
C ARG A 346 8.92 11.95 -15.99
N GLY A 347 10.20 11.72 -16.24
CA GLY A 347 11.21 12.78 -16.37
C GLY A 347 11.50 13.56 -15.09
N ALA A 348 11.14 13.03 -13.92
CA ALA A 348 11.39 13.64 -12.62
C ALA A 348 12.20 12.70 -11.71
N PRO A 349 13.50 12.49 -12.01
CA PRO A 349 14.33 11.59 -11.22
C PRO A 349 14.66 12.19 -9.83
N PRO A 350 14.95 11.34 -8.82
CA PRO A 350 15.20 11.78 -7.44
C PRO A 350 16.24 12.91 -7.30
N PRO A 351 17.40 12.91 -8.00
CA PRO A 351 18.38 13.99 -7.90
C PRO A 351 17.88 15.36 -8.40
N LEU A 352 16.89 15.39 -9.30
CA LEU A 352 16.23 16.64 -9.69
C LEU A 352 15.28 17.11 -8.59
N ALA A 353 14.43 16.21 -8.08
CA ALA A 353 13.48 16.53 -7.03
C ALA A 353 14.18 16.98 -5.74
N ALA A 354 15.26 16.31 -5.34
CA ALA A 354 16.05 16.68 -4.16
C ALA A 354 16.65 18.09 -4.29
N ARG A 355 17.15 18.48 -5.47
CA ARG A 355 17.66 19.85 -5.70
C ARG A 355 16.55 20.90 -5.60
N VAL A 356 15.37 20.62 -6.14
CA VAL A 356 14.21 21.52 -6.03
C VAL A 356 13.71 21.60 -4.58
N ALA A 357 13.66 20.48 -3.88
CA ALA A 357 13.28 20.43 -2.47
C ALA A 357 14.29 21.18 -1.60
N ALA A 358 15.59 21.04 -1.84
CA ALA A 358 16.63 21.80 -1.15
C ALA A 358 16.50 23.31 -1.42
N TRP A 359 16.30 23.71 -2.68
CA TRP A 359 16.16 25.12 -3.04
C TRP A 359 14.91 25.80 -2.44
N THR A 360 13.84 25.04 -2.22
CA THR A 360 12.57 25.55 -1.68
C THR A 360 12.46 25.45 -0.15
N VAL A 361 13.45 24.85 0.55
CA VAL A 361 13.34 24.52 1.98
C VAL A 361 13.15 25.76 2.87
N ASP A 362 13.86 26.85 2.58
CA ASP A 362 13.82 28.08 3.39
C ASP A 362 12.50 28.86 3.17
N ALA A 363 11.70 28.52 2.14
CA ALA A 363 10.38 29.08 1.91
C ALA A 363 9.23 28.21 2.46
N ALA A 364 9.52 26.95 2.81
CA ALA A 364 8.55 26.09 3.48
C ALA A 364 8.22 26.63 4.90
N PRO A 365 7.07 26.28 5.49
CA PRO A 365 6.81 26.57 6.90
C PRO A 365 7.90 25.97 7.81
N ALA A 366 7.98 26.46 9.06
CA ALA A 366 8.94 25.95 10.03
C ALA A 366 8.91 24.41 10.13
N ARG A 367 10.08 23.78 10.24
CA ARG A 367 10.26 22.33 10.15
C ARG A 367 9.46 21.61 11.24
N ASN A 368 8.35 21.00 10.86
CA ASN A 368 7.69 19.98 11.68
C ASN A 368 8.29 18.60 11.37
N HIS A 369 8.39 17.72 12.38
CA HIS A 369 8.83 16.35 12.16
C HIS A 369 7.96 15.66 11.10
N GLY A 370 8.58 15.07 10.07
CA GLY A 370 7.90 14.32 9.00
C GLY A 370 7.46 15.12 7.76
N SER A 371 7.45 16.47 7.80
CA SER A 371 7.00 17.28 6.65
C SER A 371 7.95 17.19 5.45
N GLU A 372 9.25 17.05 5.68
CA GLU A 372 10.27 16.97 4.62
C GLU A 372 10.11 15.75 3.71
N ARG A 373 9.76 14.61 4.30
CA ARG A 373 9.46 13.37 3.57
C ARG A 373 8.30 13.59 2.59
N LEU A 374 7.21 14.15 3.10
CA LEU A 374 6.01 14.42 2.31
C LEU A 374 6.25 15.51 1.25
N ARG A 375 7.02 16.55 1.59
CA ARG A 375 7.40 17.64 0.68
C ARG A 375 8.27 17.13 -0.47
N LEU A 376 9.21 16.21 -0.21
CA LEU A 376 10.01 15.58 -1.25
C LEU A 376 9.16 14.69 -2.17
N ALA A 377 8.25 13.89 -1.60
CA ALA A 377 7.27 13.11 -2.35
C ALA A 377 6.38 13.99 -3.26
N ALA A 378 5.82 15.08 -2.70
CA ALA A 378 5.04 16.06 -3.43
C ALA A 378 5.88 16.73 -4.54
N THR A 379 7.14 17.06 -4.28
CA THR A 379 8.07 17.62 -5.27
C THR A 379 8.28 16.68 -6.45
N MET A 380 8.52 15.39 -6.19
CA MET A 380 8.66 14.38 -7.26
C MET A 380 7.40 14.31 -8.13
N LEU A 381 6.22 14.21 -7.53
CA LEU A 381 4.95 14.13 -8.27
C LEU A 381 4.61 15.43 -9.01
N ALA A 382 4.86 16.60 -8.40
CA ALA A 382 4.63 17.90 -9.01
C ALA A 382 5.56 18.13 -10.22
N LEU A 383 6.80 17.66 -10.18
CA LEU A 383 7.70 17.71 -11.33
C LEU A 383 7.31 16.71 -12.42
N ALA A 384 6.87 15.51 -12.03
CA ALA A 384 6.39 14.47 -12.94
C ALA A 384 5.12 14.89 -13.69
N SER A 385 4.19 15.57 -13.00
CA SER A 385 2.93 16.02 -13.60
C SER A 385 3.13 17.02 -14.76
N MET A 386 4.29 17.69 -14.80
CA MET A 386 4.62 18.60 -15.92
C MET A 386 4.89 17.86 -17.23
N GLN A 387 5.02 16.53 -17.23
CA GLN A 387 5.09 15.74 -18.48
C GLN A 387 3.71 15.36 -19.02
N ILE A 388 2.64 15.59 -18.26
CA ILE A 388 1.27 15.36 -18.76
C ILE A 388 0.88 16.50 -19.69
N GLU A 389 0.13 16.16 -20.74
CA GLU A 389 -0.50 17.11 -21.64
C GLU A 389 -1.26 18.20 -20.86
N PRO A 390 -1.03 19.49 -21.13
CA PRO A 390 -1.58 20.61 -20.35
C PRO A 390 -3.09 20.56 -20.04
N ASN A 391 -3.94 20.14 -20.97
CA ASN A 391 -5.41 20.18 -20.80
C ASN A 391 -5.95 19.11 -19.84
N ILE A 392 -5.26 17.98 -19.66
CA ILE A 392 -5.66 16.85 -18.80
C ILE A 392 -4.78 16.70 -17.56
N ARG A 393 -3.76 17.56 -17.44
CA ARG A 393 -2.72 17.48 -16.40
C ARG A 393 -3.24 17.46 -14.98
N LEU A 394 -4.07 18.45 -14.61
CA LEU A 394 -4.43 18.65 -13.21
C LEU A 394 -5.28 17.49 -12.67
N PRO A 395 -6.40 17.10 -13.30
CA PRO A 395 -7.20 15.97 -12.80
C PRO A 395 -6.38 14.69 -12.67
N GLN A 396 -5.60 14.34 -13.70
CA GLN A 396 -4.77 13.13 -13.67
C GLN A 396 -3.70 13.17 -12.58
N ALA A 397 -3.05 14.32 -12.36
CA ALA A 397 -2.00 14.42 -11.36
C ALA A 397 -2.55 14.42 -9.93
N VAL A 398 -3.76 14.96 -9.72
CA VAL A 398 -4.49 14.85 -8.46
C VAL A 398 -4.89 13.39 -8.20
N ASP A 399 -5.40 12.69 -9.21
CA ASP A 399 -5.71 11.25 -9.11
C ASP A 399 -4.49 10.41 -8.74
N TRP A 400 -3.30 10.79 -9.23
CA TRP A 400 -2.07 10.12 -8.81
C TRP A 400 -1.84 10.26 -7.31
N ALA A 401 -2.05 11.43 -6.72
CA ALA A 401 -1.84 11.62 -5.29
C ALA A 401 -2.91 10.91 -4.44
N LEU A 402 -4.18 11.01 -4.84
CA LEU A 402 -5.31 10.49 -4.06
C LEU A 402 -5.52 8.98 -4.25
N HIS A 403 -5.62 8.51 -5.50
CA HIS A 403 -6.19 7.20 -5.80
C HIS A 403 -5.17 6.14 -6.16
N LYS A 404 -3.96 6.52 -6.61
CA LYS A 404 -2.88 5.53 -6.77
C LYS A 404 -2.50 4.97 -5.38
N ARG A 405 -2.25 3.67 -5.29
CA ARG A 405 -1.74 3.06 -4.06
C ARG A 405 -0.31 3.53 -3.78
N TRP A 406 -0.18 4.42 -2.81
CA TRP A 406 1.06 4.75 -2.14
C TRP A 406 1.11 4.06 -0.79
N ILE A 407 2.30 3.66 -0.36
CA ILE A 407 2.52 2.89 0.88
C ILE A 407 3.12 3.83 1.94
N ALA A 408 2.82 3.57 3.21
CA ALA A 408 3.23 4.40 4.35
C ALA A 408 2.82 5.87 4.23
N ILE A 409 1.59 6.13 3.78
CA ILE A 409 1.03 7.49 3.73
C ILE A 409 -0.47 7.42 4.00
N ASP A 410 -0.94 8.34 4.84
CA ASP A 410 -2.34 8.50 5.23
C ASP A 410 -3.13 9.38 4.24
N GLY A 411 -4.42 9.55 4.51
CA GLY A 411 -5.31 10.39 3.71
C GLY A 411 -4.88 11.85 3.70
N LYS A 412 -4.48 12.39 4.86
CA LYS A 412 -3.95 13.75 4.99
C LYS A 412 -2.76 13.98 4.08
N GLY A 413 -1.75 13.10 4.11
CA GLY A 413 -0.57 13.20 3.27
C GLY A 413 -0.91 13.15 1.78
N ARG A 414 -1.85 12.27 1.37
CA ARG A 414 -2.33 12.19 -0.01
C ARG A 414 -2.99 13.49 -0.47
N ALA A 415 -3.84 14.08 0.38
CA ALA A 415 -4.52 15.33 0.12
C ALA A 415 -3.53 16.52 0.02
N MET A 416 -2.54 16.58 0.89
CA MET A 416 -1.46 17.57 0.80
C MET A 416 -0.60 17.40 -0.46
N MET A 417 -0.28 16.17 -0.88
CA MET A 417 0.39 15.96 -2.18
C MET A 417 -0.45 16.49 -3.35
N ALA A 418 -1.76 16.25 -3.35
CA ALA A 418 -2.67 16.76 -4.37
C ALA A 418 -2.69 18.29 -4.42
N ALA A 419 -2.79 18.94 -3.26
CA ALA A 419 -2.77 20.41 -3.15
C ALA A 419 -1.45 21.01 -3.66
N ALA A 420 -0.31 20.41 -3.31
CA ALA A 420 1.00 20.86 -3.79
C ALA A 420 1.16 20.69 -5.32
N ILE A 421 0.67 19.59 -5.88
CA ILE A 421 0.65 19.34 -7.33
C ILE A 421 -0.20 20.41 -8.04
N ALA A 422 -1.39 20.72 -7.50
CA ALA A 422 -2.30 21.72 -8.05
C ALA A 422 -1.69 23.13 -8.06
N ALA A 423 -1.13 23.56 -6.91
CA ALA A 423 -0.50 24.88 -6.80
C ALA A 423 0.73 25.00 -7.71
N ASN A 424 1.50 23.92 -7.91
CA ASN A 424 2.57 23.91 -8.91
C ASN A 424 2.04 24.13 -10.35
N GLY A 425 0.82 23.67 -10.63
CA GLY A 425 0.04 23.95 -11.83
C GLY A 425 -0.58 25.36 -11.89
N ASN A 426 -0.39 26.20 -10.85
CA ASN A 426 -1.07 27.48 -10.64
C ASN A 426 -2.60 27.34 -10.51
N ARG A 427 -3.03 26.34 -9.74
CA ARG A 427 -4.44 26.07 -9.42
C ARG A 427 -4.56 25.83 -7.92
N THR A 428 -5.57 26.43 -7.30
CA THR A 428 -5.87 26.30 -5.86
C THR A 428 -7.26 25.73 -5.63
N ASP A 429 -8.07 25.63 -6.69
CA ASP A 429 -9.30 24.87 -6.72
C ASP A 429 -8.98 23.38 -6.62
N LEU A 430 -9.52 22.74 -5.60
CA LEU A 430 -9.31 21.33 -5.28
C LEU A 430 -10.65 20.60 -5.26
N PRO A 431 -10.66 19.31 -5.60
CA PRO A 431 -11.88 18.51 -5.50
C PRO A 431 -12.28 18.36 -4.01
N GLN A 432 -13.57 18.13 -3.74
CA GLN A 432 -14.11 18.08 -2.38
C GLN A 432 -13.42 17.01 -1.52
N GLU A 433 -13.02 15.91 -2.14
CA GLU A 433 -12.28 14.80 -1.55
C GLU A 433 -10.99 15.25 -0.85
N VAL A 434 -10.36 16.33 -1.31
CA VAL A 434 -9.17 16.91 -0.65
C VAL A 434 -9.57 17.62 0.64
N HIS A 435 -10.65 18.42 0.61
CA HIS A 435 -11.15 19.14 1.78
C HIS A 435 -11.69 18.20 2.87
N ASP A 436 -12.24 17.05 2.47
CA ASP A 436 -12.74 16.04 3.41
C ASP A 436 -11.60 15.30 4.16
N LEU A 437 -10.37 15.35 3.65
CA LEU A 437 -9.21 14.61 4.17
C LEU A 437 -8.25 15.43 5.03
N VAL A 438 -8.28 16.76 4.92
CA VAL A 438 -7.29 17.62 5.58
C VAL A 438 -7.83 19.03 5.80
N SER A 439 -7.37 19.69 6.86
CA SER A 439 -7.77 21.06 7.17
C SER A 439 -7.26 22.07 6.15
N ASP A 440 -7.95 23.21 6.07
CA ASP A 440 -7.59 24.31 5.17
C ASP A 440 -6.17 24.84 5.43
N GLU A 441 -5.69 24.84 6.68
CA GLU A 441 -4.32 25.26 7.01
C GLU A 441 -3.28 24.35 6.35
N ALA A 442 -3.51 23.04 6.38
CA ALA A 442 -2.61 22.08 5.77
C ALA A 442 -2.71 22.09 4.23
N ILE A 443 -3.88 22.45 3.67
CA ILE A 443 -4.01 22.76 2.24
C ILE A 443 -3.14 23.97 1.88
N VAL A 444 -3.24 25.07 2.64
CA VAL A 444 -2.44 26.28 2.40
C VAL A 444 -0.95 25.98 2.51
N GLU A 445 -0.52 25.22 3.52
CA GLU A 445 0.86 24.74 3.65
C GLU A 445 1.34 23.98 2.40
N ALA A 446 0.53 23.03 1.93
CA ALA A 446 0.86 22.27 0.72
C ALA A 446 0.88 23.15 -0.54
N GLN A 447 0.00 24.14 -0.64
CA GLN A 447 0.00 25.10 -1.75
C GLN A 447 1.28 25.95 -1.75
N VAL A 448 1.79 26.35 -0.57
CA VAL A 448 3.09 27.02 -0.45
C VAL A 448 4.21 26.14 -1.02
N TRP A 449 4.22 24.82 -0.74
CA TRP A 449 5.18 23.91 -1.37
C TRP A 449 5.05 23.93 -2.89
N GLY A 450 3.82 23.82 -3.41
CA GLY A 450 3.55 23.83 -4.84
C GLY A 450 4.00 25.11 -5.56
N PHE A 451 3.72 26.29 -4.99
CA PHE A 451 4.16 27.56 -5.55
C PHE A 451 5.69 27.72 -5.49
N ALA A 452 6.35 27.24 -4.43
CA ALA A 452 7.81 27.24 -4.35
C ALA A 452 8.44 26.30 -5.40
N ILE A 453 7.90 25.09 -5.58
CA ILE A 453 8.32 24.15 -6.64
C ILE A 453 8.16 24.79 -8.02
N ARG A 454 7.04 25.48 -8.24
CA ARG A 454 6.75 26.19 -9.49
C ARG A 454 7.78 27.27 -9.78
N LEU A 455 8.07 28.13 -8.80
CA LEU A 455 9.05 29.20 -8.91
C LEU A 455 10.44 28.62 -9.25
N ALA A 456 10.88 27.61 -8.50
CA ALA A 456 12.16 26.92 -8.73
C ALA A 456 12.26 26.35 -10.16
N ARG A 457 11.20 25.66 -10.61
CA ARG A 457 11.13 25.05 -11.94
C ARG A 457 11.17 26.10 -13.04
N ARG A 458 10.48 27.23 -12.88
CA ARG A 458 10.34 28.27 -13.91
C ARG A 458 11.47 29.29 -13.93
N LEU A 459 12.19 29.49 -12.83
CA LEU A 459 13.37 30.37 -12.76
C LEU A 459 14.51 29.87 -13.65
N GLY A 460 14.87 28.59 -13.48
CA GLY A 460 16.00 28.00 -14.19
C GLY A 460 15.64 27.01 -15.30
N ALA A 461 14.35 26.78 -15.57
CA ALA A 461 13.90 25.68 -16.44
C ALA A 461 14.54 24.31 -16.09
N ARG A 462 14.66 24.00 -14.79
CA ARG A 462 15.36 22.81 -14.25
C ARG A 462 16.89 22.78 -14.45
N SER A 463 17.50 23.87 -14.92
CA SER A 463 18.95 24.03 -15.05
C SER A 463 19.64 23.87 -13.69
N ARG A 464 20.64 22.97 -13.65
CA ARG A 464 21.49 22.82 -12.46
C ARG A 464 22.19 24.13 -12.11
N ARG A 465 22.74 24.81 -13.12
CA ARG A 465 23.51 26.03 -12.94
C ARG A 465 22.65 27.13 -12.35
N SER A 466 21.44 27.33 -12.87
CA SER A 466 20.51 28.36 -12.39
C SER A 466 20.13 28.16 -10.92
N LEU A 467 19.93 26.92 -10.48
CA LEU A 467 19.63 26.63 -9.06
C LEU A 467 20.85 26.77 -8.14
N GLN A 468 22.07 26.63 -8.66
CA GLN A 468 23.31 26.82 -7.87
C GLN A 468 23.68 28.29 -7.66
N VAL A 469 23.22 29.16 -8.56
CA VAL A 469 23.49 30.61 -8.53
C VAL A 469 22.27 31.42 -8.12
N SER A 470 21.30 30.76 -7.48
CA SER A 470 20.12 31.40 -6.92
C SER A 470 19.76 30.77 -5.59
N ARG A 471 19.15 31.56 -4.69
CA ARG A 471 18.66 31.06 -3.41
C ARG A 471 17.34 31.72 -3.05
N LEU A 472 16.38 30.92 -2.61
CA LEU A 472 15.15 31.42 -2.01
C LEU A 472 15.28 31.34 -0.50
N LEU A 473 14.93 32.40 0.21
CA LEU A 473 14.96 32.44 1.67
C LEU A 473 13.88 33.38 2.21
N VAL A 474 13.56 33.23 3.49
CA VAL A 474 12.71 34.17 4.22
C VAL A 474 13.61 34.95 5.18
N ASP A 475 13.66 36.27 4.99
CA ASP A 475 14.39 37.20 5.86
C ASP A 475 13.37 38.03 6.63
N LYS A 476 13.20 37.70 7.91
CA LYS A 476 12.11 38.21 8.77
C LYS A 476 10.75 37.92 8.11
N ASP A 477 10.03 38.94 7.67
CA ASP A 477 8.70 38.84 7.06
C ASP A 477 8.72 39.11 5.55
N VAL A 478 9.89 38.94 4.90
CA VAL A 478 10.06 39.17 3.47
C VAL A 478 10.61 37.92 2.79
N LEU A 479 9.94 37.46 1.74
CA LEU A 479 10.43 36.43 0.85
C LEU A 479 11.49 37.02 -0.09
N VAL A 480 12.72 36.52 -0.01
CA VAL A 480 13.86 37.04 -0.76
C VAL A 480 14.34 36.00 -1.77
N LEU A 481 14.38 36.40 -3.03
CA LEU A 481 15.09 35.65 -4.08
C LEU A 481 16.46 36.31 -4.31
N ARG A 482 17.54 35.62 -3.94
CA ARG A 482 18.91 36.04 -4.26
C ARG A 482 19.34 35.45 -5.61
N LEU A 483 19.91 36.29 -6.45
CA LEU A 483 20.48 35.91 -7.75
C LEU A 483 21.92 36.42 -7.86
N ALA A 484 22.80 35.56 -8.36
CA ALA A 484 24.15 35.99 -8.72
C ALA A 484 24.08 37.01 -9.87
N GLU A 485 24.98 38.00 -9.88
CA GLU A 485 25.10 39.01 -10.95
C GLU A 485 25.12 38.38 -12.34
N SER A 486 25.86 37.27 -12.52
CA SER A 486 25.94 36.56 -13.80
C SER A 486 24.61 35.98 -14.31
N HIS A 487 23.58 35.92 -13.46
CA HIS A 487 22.27 35.33 -13.75
C HIS A 487 21.12 36.23 -13.29
N ALA A 488 21.35 37.53 -13.11
CA ALA A 488 20.33 38.50 -12.71
C ALA A 488 19.11 38.49 -13.65
N ASP A 489 19.35 38.34 -14.95
CA ASP A 489 18.31 38.32 -15.99
C ASP A 489 17.42 37.05 -15.99
N LEU A 490 17.69 36.07 -15.13
CA LEU A 490 16.77 34.94 -14.93
C LEU A 490 15.44 35.38 -14.32
N PHE A 491 15.40 36.51 -13.61
CA PHE A 491 14.16 37.04 -13.04
C PHE A 491 13.35 37.78 -14.11
N GLY A 492 12.52 37.04 -14.86
CA GLY A 492 11.60 37.61 -15.83
C GLY A 492 10.20 37.86 -15.27
N VAL A 493 9.34 38.47 -16.11
CA VAL A 493 7.91 38.70 -15.82
C VAL A 493 7.17 37.44 -15.34
N PRO A 494 7.37 36.24 -15.94
CA PRO A 494 6.82 35.00 -15.42
C PRO A 494 7.18 34.69 -13.96
N ASN A 495 8.41 34.98 -13.57
CA ASN A 495 8.98 34.69 -12.26
C ASN A 495 8.50 35.69 -11.22
N GLU A 496 8.33 36.95 -11.61
CA GLU A 496 7.69 37.97 -10.76
C GLU A 496 6.27 37.55 -10.36
N LYS A 497 5.49 37.01 -11.31
CA LYS A 497 4.16 36.47 -11.01
C LYS A 497 4.23 35.29 -10.03
N ASP A 498 5.17 34.36 -10.23
CA ASP A 498 5.32 33.20 -9.34
C ASP A 498 5.81 33.61 -7.93
N MET A 499 6.67 34.61 -7.85
CA MET A 499 7.13 35.20 -6.58
C MET A 499 5.96 35.82 -5.81
N LYS A 500 5.12 36.62 -6.49
CA LYS A 500 3.89 37.19 -5.90
C LYS A 500 2.93 36.12 -5.39
N LEU A 501 2.72 35.05 -6.17
CA LEU A 501 1.85 33.94 -5.74
C LEU A 501 2.35 33.27 -4.46
N LEU A 502 3.65 32.98 -4.40
CA LEU A 502 4.26 32.36 -3.22
C LEU A 502 4.23 33.30 -2.01
N ALA A 503 4.57 34.58 -2.20
CA ALA A 503 4.56 35.60 -1.15
C ALA A 503 3.15 35.77 -0.57
N ASN A 504 2.13 35.89 -1.44
CA ASN A 504 0.72 35.98 -1.03
C ASN A 504 0.26 34.74 -0.26
N ALA A 505 0.61 33.54 -0.72
CA ALA A 505 0.26 32.30 -0.03
C ALA A 505 0.89 32.20 1.38
N LYS A 506 2.02 32.88 1.61
CA LYS A 506 2.68 32.97 2.91
C LYS A 506 2.27 34.20 3.73
N GLY A 507 1.51 35.14 3.15
CA GLY A 507 1.23 36.43 3.76
C GLY A 507 2.47 37.31 3.98
N LEU A 508 3.46 37.23 3.09
CA LEU A 508 4.72 37.97 3.17
C LEU A 508 4.85 38.98 2.03
N ASP A 509 5.64 40.03 2.26
CA ASP A 509 6.19 40.85 1.18
C ASP A 509 7.30 40.09 0.42
N TRP A 510 7.72 40.59 -0.74
CA TRP A 510 8.81 39.97 -1.50
C TRP A 510 9.77 40.98 -2.13
N ARG A 511 11.02 40.55 -2.31
CA ARG A 511 12.04 41.30 -3.05
C ARG A 511 13.04 40.37 -3.75
N VAL A 512 13.81 40.93 -4.67
CA VAL A 512 14.90 40.26 -5.38
C VAL A 512 16.21 40.98 -5.10
N ASP A 513 17.22 40.22 -4.71
CA ASP A 513 18.54 40.73 -4.39
C ASP A 513 19.54 40.21 -5.42
N ILE A 514 20.25 41.13 -6.09
CA ILE A 514 21.39 40.77 -6.92
C ILE A 514 22.64 40.82 -6.05
N VAL A 515 23.39 39.72 -6.03
CA VAL A 515 24.58 39.54 -5.19
C VAL A 515 25.77 39.11 -6.04
N ALA A 516 26.98 39.36 -5.56
CA ALA A 516 28.20 38.92 -6.22
C ALA A 516 28.19 37.40 -6.45
N ASP A 517 28.84 36.97 -7.54
CA ASP A 517 28.84 35.57 -8.00
C ASP A 517 29.40 34.58 -6.96
N ASP A 518 30.30 35.03 -6.09
CA ASP A 518 30.91 34.27 -5.01
C ASP A 518 30.02 34.18 -3.75
N ALA A 519 29.12 35.14 -3.53
CA ALA A 519 28.23 35.18 -2.37
C ALA A 519 27.20 34.03 -2.33
N LEU A 520 26.98 33.34 -3.45
CA LEU A 520 26.13 32.15 -3.54
C LEU A 520 26.92 30.86 -3.83
N ARG A 521 28.24 30.97 -4.07
CA ARG A 521 29.14 29.83 -4.26
C ARG A 521 29.74 29.46 -2.90
N ASN A 522 28.99 28.73 -2.08
CA ASN A 522 29.35 27.90 -0.91
C ASN A 522 28.10 27.87 0.00
N ASP A 523 27.61 26.74 0.52
CA ASP A 523 28.33 25.63 1.14
C ASP A 523 28.32 24.34 0.30
N GLY A 524 29.46 23.63 0.29
CA GLY A 524 29.65 22.34 -0.38
C GLY A 524 28.91 21.18 0.25
#